data_AF-A0A285K2B7-F1
#
_entry.id   AF-A0A285K2B7-F1
#
_cell.length_a   1.000
_cell.length_b   1.000
_cell.length_c   1.000
_cell.angle_alpha   90.00
_cell.angle_beta   90.00
_cell.angle_gamma   90.00
#
_symmetry.space_group_name_H-M   'P 1'
#
loop_
_entity.id
_entity.type
_entity.pdbx_description
1 polymer ?
#
loop_
_entity_poly.entity_id
_entity_poly.type
_entity_poly.pdbx_seq_one_letter_code
_entity_poly.pdbx_strand_id
1 'polypeptide(L)'
;MYQSMLPKTGAGFAVGGLALSVMNLVWLGIAVAVIGGLLITLSKFAPRIAVEPIPVGVRGSRFRLTVNGEPLRRRRPQHRR
;
A
#
# COMPACT_ATOMS: atom_id res chain seq x y z
N MET A 1 24.26 44.70 35.37
CA MET A 1 23.82 43.34 35.75
C MET A 1 22.52 42.97 35.02
N TYR A 2 22.56 42.75 33.70
CA TYR A 2 21.41 42.33 32.87
C TYR A 2 21.80 41.28 31.80
N GLN A 3 23.01 40.73 31.89
CA GLN A 3 23.60 39.88 30.85
C GLN A 3 23.34 38.38 31.08
N SER A 4 22.69 38.01 32.19
CA SER A 4 22.41 36.62 32.59
C SER A 4 20.94 36.19 32.41
N MET A 5 20.10 37.05 31.81
CA MET A 5 18.66 36.82 31.62
C MET A 5 18.28 36.59 30.15
N LEU A 6 18.96 35.67 29.45
CA LEU A 6 18.51 35.13 28.14
C LEU A 6 19.09 33.71 27.96
N PRO A 7 18.31 32.73 27.49
CA PRO A 7 16.99 32.34 27.98
C PRO A 7 17.00 30.84 28.30
N LYS A 8 16.74 30.43 29.54
CA LYS A 8 16.46 29.02 29.88
C LYS A 8 15.32 28.44 29.02
N THR A 9 14.44 29.30 28.52
CA THR A 9 13.40 28.99 27.54
C THR A 9 13.96 28.54 26.18
N GLY A 10 15.05 29.13 25.67
CA GLY A 10 15.64 28.76 24.37
C GLY A 10 16.23 27.34 24.34
N ALA A 11 16.88 26.93 25.44
CA ALA A 11 17.37 25.56 25.60
C ALA A 11 16.20 24.55 25.70
N GLY A 12 15.13 24.91 26.42
CA GLY A 12 13.92 24.08 26.53
C GLY A 12 13.22 23.88 25.18
N PHE A 13 13.10 24.92 24.34
CA PHE A 13 12.55 24.81 23.00
C PHE A 13 13.42 23.97 22.06
N ALA A 14 14.74 24.07 22.15
CA ALA A 14 15.66 23.25 21.37
C ALA A 14 15.54 21.76 21.73
N VAL A 15 15.50 21.43 23.03
CA VAL A 15 15.34 20.04 23.50
C VAL A 15 13.95 19.50 23.15
N GLY A 16 12.89 20.30 23.32
CA GLY A 16 11.53 19.92 22.92
C GLY A 16 11.39 19.71 21.41
N GLY A 17 12.00 20.58 20.60
CA GLY A 17 12.04 20.45 19.14
C GLY A 17 12.79 19.19 18.68
N LEU A 18 13.91 18.87 19.33
CA LEU A 18 14.66 17.63 19.08
C LEU A 18 13.83 16.38 19.43
N ALA A 19 13.15 16.37 20.57
CA ALA A 19 12.31 15.25 20.98
C ALA A 19 11.16 14.99 19.99
N LEU A 20 10.49 16.07 19.53
CA LEU A 20 9.44 15.97 18.51
C LEU A 20 9.99 15.48 17.16
N SER A 21 11.20 15.92 16.78
CA SER A 21 11.88 15.45 15.56
C SER A 21 12.19 13.95 15.61
N VAL A 22 12.73 13.47 16.73
CA VAL A 22 13.01 12.03 16.93
C VAL A 22 11.71 11.22 16.89
N MET A 23 10.65 11.70 17.55
CA MET A 23 9.35 11.04 17.51
C MET A 23 8.82 10.93 16.07
N ASN A 24 8.94 12.00 15.27
CA ASN A 24 8.53 11.98 13.87
C ASN A 24 9.37 11.01 13.02
N LEU A 25 10.68 10.90 13.26
CA LEU A 25 11.54 9.93 12.60
C LEU A 25 11.16 8.49 12.93
N VAL A 26 10.78 8.22 14.19
CA VAL A 26 10.28 6.90 14.60
C VAL A 26 8.99 6.56 13.87
N TRP A 27 8.03 7.49 13.80
CA TRP A 27 6.79 7.29 13.05
C TRP A 27 7.04 7.09 11.56
N LEU A 28 7.98 7.83 10.97
CA LEU A 28 8.38 7.64 9.58
C LEU A 28 8.95 6.22 9.36
N GLY A 29 9.80 5.75 10.26
CA GLY A 29 10.34 4.39 10.21
C GLY A 29 9.25 3.32 10.30
N ILE A 30 8.29 3.49 11.21
CA ILE A 30 7.11 2.60 11.33
C ILE A 30 6.31 2.60 10.03
N ALA A 31 6.03 3.77 9.46
CA ALA A 31 5.30 3.89 8.20
C ALA A 31 6.00 3.15 7.05
N VAL A 32 7.32 3.30 6.92
CA VAL A 32 8.13 2.60 5.92
C VAL A 32 8.08 1.08 6.15
N ALA A 33 8.20 0.63 7.39
CA ALA A 33 8.13 -0.79 7.72
C ALA A 33 6.75 -1.41 7.39
N VAL A 34 5.67 -0.68 7.69
CA VAL A 34 4.29 -1.12 7.39
C VAL A 34 4.05 -1.16 5.88
N ILE A 35 4.42 -0.11 5.14
CA ILE A 35 4.27 -0.06 3.68
C ILE A 35 5.13 -1.16 3.03
N GLY A 36 6.38 -1.31 3.45
CA GLY A 36 7.27 -2.37 2.96
C GLY A 36 6.69 -3.76 3.23
N GLY A 37 6.23 -4.03 4.46
CA GLY A 37 5.61 -5.30 4.81
C GLY A 37 4.33 -5.58 4.02
N LEU A 38 3.51 -4.56 3.78
CA LEU A 38 2.31 -4.66 2.95
C LEU A 38 2.66 -5.00 1.51
N LEU A 39 3.64 -4.33 0.91
CA LEU A 39 4.09 -4.59 -0.45
C LEU A 39 4.67 -6.00 -0.63
N ILE A 40 5.45 -6.49 0.35
CA ILE A 40 5.97 -7.86 0.34
C ILE A 40 4.82 -8.87 0.47
N THR A 41 3.84 -8.59 1.31
CA THR A 41 2.67 -9.47 1.48
C THR A 41 1.84 -9.51 0.19
N LEU A 42 1.61 -8.35 -0.43
CA LEU A 42 0.93 -8.27 -1.72
C LEU A 42 1.73 -8.97 -2.81
N SER A 43 3.04 -8.79 -2.92
CA SER A 43 3.81 -9.46 -3.97
C SER A 43 3.79 -10.98 -3.85
N LYS A 44 3.72 -11.50 -2.61
CA LYS A 44 3.73 -12.95 -2.34
C LYS A 44 2.33 -13.59 -2.42
N PHE A 45 1.30 -12.88 -1.96
CA PHE A 45 -0.05 -13.43 -1.83
C PHE A 45 -1.07 -12.80 -2.81
N ALA A 46 -0.67 -11.83 -3.63
CA ALA A 46 -1.57 -11.28 -4.64
C ALA A 46 -1.99 -12.38 -5.62
N PRO A 47 -3.28 -12.45 -5.96
CA PRO A 47 -3.76 -13.34 -6.99
C PRO A 47 -3.04 -13.04 -8.32
N ARG A 48 -2.58 -14.09 -9.01
CA ARG A 48 -2.07 -13.98 -10.38
C ARG A 48 -3.25 -13.71 -11.31
N ILE A 49 -3.40 -12.46 -11.72
CA ILE A 49 -4.43 -12.06 -12.68
C ILE A 49 -3.84 -12.18 -14.07
N ALA A 50 -4.43 -12.99 -14.94
CA ALA A 50 -4.08 -13.06 -16.35
C ALA A 50 -5.30 -12.78 -17.22
N VAL A 51 -5.08 -12.14 -18.35
CA VAL A 51 -6.11 -11.85 -19.35
C VAL A 51 -5.74 -12.60 -20.61
N GLU A 52 -6.45 -13.68 -20.89
CA GLU A 52 -6.19 -14.53 -22.04
C GLU A 52 -7.20 -14.21 -23.16
N PRO A 53 -6.75 -13.99 -24.41
CA PRO A 53 -7.67 -13.85 -25.54
C PRO A 53 -8.31 -15.20 -25.83
N ILE A 54 -9.64 -15.24 -25.90
CA ILE A 54 -10.38 -16.43 -26.32
C ILE A 54 -10.49 -16.37 -27.84
N PRO A 55 -10.08 -17.41 -28.59
CA PRO A 55 -10.31 -17.48 -30.02
C PRO A 55 -11.82 -17.70 -30.27
N VAL A 56 -12.55 -16.60 -30.43
CA VAL A 56 -13.93 -16.59 -30.91
C VAL A 56 -13.89 -16.07 -32.34
N GLY A 57 -14.34 -16.90 -33.29
CA GLY A 57 -14.25 -16.62 -34.71
C GLY A 57 -14.75 -15.22 -35.09
N VAL A 58 -13.90 -14.49 -35.82
CA VAL A 58 -14.05 -13.33 -36.72
C VAL A 58 -14.99 -12.15 -36.35
N ARG A 59 -15.88 -12.24 -35.37
CA ARG A 59 -16.88 -11.20 -35.06
C ARG A 59 -16.90 -10.69 -33.61
N GLY A 60 -15.93 -11.09 -32.77
CA GLY A 60 -15.78 -10.45 -31.46
C GLY A 60 -14.52 -10.90 -30.72
N SER A 61 -13.82 -9.96 -30.08
CA SER A 61 -12.75 -10.26 -29.14
C SER A 61 -13.36 -10.52 -27.76
N ARG A 62 -13.35 -11.78 -27.31
CA ARG A 62 -13.66 -12.10 -25.90
C ARG A 62 -12.36 -12.32 -25.16
N PHE A 63 -12.20 -11.62 -24.05
CA PHE A 63 -11.08 -11.80 -23.15
C PHE A 63 -11.55 -12.60 -21.93
N ARG A 64 -10.78 -13.63 -21.55
CA ARG A 64 -10.98 -14.40 -20.32
C ARG A 64 -10.09 -13.82 -19.24
N LEU A 65 -10.72 -13.29 -18.19
CA LEU A 65 -10.00 -12.93 -16.97
C LEU A 65 -9.84 -14.20 -16.12
N THR A 66 -8.61 -14.59 -15.85
CA THR A 66 -8.28 -15.68 -14.93
C THR A 66 -7.58 -15.12 -13.69
N VAL A 67 -7.88 -15.71 -12.54
CA VAL A 67 -7.25 -15.47 -11.25
C VAL A 67 -6.68 -16.78 -10.76
N ASN A 68 -5.36 -16.84 -10.60
CA ASN A 68 -4.62 -18.05 -10.27
C ASN A 68 -4.92 -19.22 -11.24
N GLY A 69 -5.14 -18.91 -12.52
CA GLY A 69 -5.49 -19.90 -13.56
C GLY A 69 -6.98 -20.29 -13.62
N GLU A 70 -7.78 -19.90 -12.61
CA GLU A 70 -9.22 -20.13 -12.60
C GLU A 70 -9.98 -18.94 -13.21
N PRO A 71 -11.03 -19.15 -14.02
CA PRO A 71 -11.81 -18.05 -14.58
C PRO A 71 -12.52 -17.26 -13.47
N LEU A 72 -12.40 -15.93 -13.50
CA LEU A 72 -13.13 -15.04 -12.60
C LEU A 72 -14.63 -15.11 -12.95
N ARG A 73 -15.40 -15.87 -12.16
CA ARG A 73 -16.85 -16.18 -12.29
C ARG A 73 -17.26 -17.10 -13.45
N ARG A 74 -17.54 -18.36 -13.12
CA ARG A 74 -18.68 -19.10 -13.72
C ARG A 74 -19.99 -18.40 -13.29
N ARG A 75 -20.45 -17.38 -14.02
CA ARG A 75 -21.90 -17.13 -14.14
C ARG A 75 -22.39 -17.96 -15.31
N ARG A 76 -22.77 -19.23 -15.06
CA ARG A 76 -23.62 -19.94 -16.02
C ARG A 76 -25.08 -19.64 -15.70
N PRO A 77 -25.88 -19.22 -16.69
CA PRO A 77 -27.32 -19.09 -16.55
C PRO A 77 -27.91 -20.50 -16.46
N GLN A 78 -28.59 -20.80 -15.37
CA GLN A 78 -29.33 -22.05 -15.21
C GLN A 78 -30.83 -21.74 -15.20
N HIS A 79 -31.40 -21.54 -16.38
CA HIS A 79 -32.82 -21.72 -16.67
C HIS A 79 -32.88 -22.24 -18.12
N ARG A 80 -32.68 -23.54 -18.34
CA ARG A 80 -33.62 -24.67 -18.23
C ARG A 80 -34.76 -24.52 -19.26
N ARG A 81 -34.56 -25.26 -20.36
CA ARG A 81 -35.50 -25.87 -21.32
C ARG A 81 -36.71 -25.05 -21.75
#